data_AF-A0AAV6RI83-F1
#
_entry.id   AF-A0AAV6RI83-F1
#
_cell.length_a   1.000
_cell.length_b   1.000
_cell.length_c   1.000
_cell.angle_alpha   90.00
_cell.angle_beta   90.00
_cell.angle_gamma   90.00
#
_symmetry.space_group_name_H-M   'P 1'
#
loop_
_entity.id
_entity.type
_entity.pdbx_description
1 polymer ?
#
loop_
_entity_poly.entity_id
_entity_poly.type
_entity_poly.pdbx_seq_one_letter_code
_entity_poly.pdbx_strand_id
1 'polypeptide(L)'
;MKNSKLYNARDGKSDKCLQQFGLQQRKSVTDRTRPSCELEPAVERCDHTRERETPSLHLSVCAGSETHARNTAVKHNLGCSTPKAKMPETAEAVSATLTTNRNCTIEISNVTANHILINPKVYMSSGFSHHPPQPTIRTNMTEVCSFTKDDNTATGAVGLMTYDLYHKSRSCTERMAVMFSVPFDHNLYKNRLAVGVVEQSRACDKALYDQMYDGKNQSGFTRAEASGSGLVYQTRELDVRATMSSIGKAIIKLELYDKMGH
;
A
#
# COMPACT_ATOMS: atom_id res chain seq x y z
N MET A 1 4.96 47.74 25.12
CA MET A 1 6.37 47.78 24.64
C MET A 1 6.47 46.90 23.41
N LYS A 2 7.02 47.41 22.30
CA LYS A 2 7.28 46.63 21.07
C LYS A 2 8.74 46.21 21.07
N ASN A 3 9.09 45.05 20.51
CA ASN A 3 10.45 44.83 20.03
C ASN A 3 10.47 43.87 18.84
N SER A 4 11.04 44.35 17.75
CA SER A 4 11.21 43.68 16.47
C SER A 4 12.68 43.73 16.08
N LYS A 5 13.25 42.61 15.61
CA LYS A 5 14.50 42.55 14.84
C LYS A 5 14.21 41.56 13.70
N LEU A 6 14.08 41.94 12.41
CA LEU A 6 14.97 42.70 11.52
C LEU A 6 16.38 42.12 11.45
N TYR A 7 16.65 41.44 10.33
CA TYR A 7 17.97 41.33 9.72
C TYR A 7 17.86 41.79 8.26
N ASN A 8 18.84 42.60 7.82
CA ASN A 8 18.77 43.37 6.57
C ASN A 8 19.50 42.69 5.41
N ALA A 9 19.09 43.07 4.19
CA ALA A 9 19.82 42.81 2.96
C ALA A 9 20.95 43.83 2.70
N ARG A 10 21.91 43.44 1.85
CA ARG A 10 22.72 44.27 0.93
C ARG A 10 23.02 43.36 -0.28
N ASP A 11 22.74 43.65 -1.56
CA ASP A 11 22.92 44.82 -2.45
C ASP A 11 24.27 44.88 -3.20
N GLY A 12 24.17 45.10 -4.53
CA GLY A 12 25.26 45.22 -5.53
C GLY A 12 25.12 44.19 -6.66
N LYS A 13 24.50 44.46 -7.84
CA LYS A 13 24.90 45.36 -8.97
C LYS A 13 26.37 45.18 -9.41
N SER A 14 26.73 45.11 -10.70
CA SER A 14 26.01 44.93 -11.98
C SER A 14 27.05 44.45 -13.05
N ASP A 15 26.91 44.43 -14.39
CA ASP A 15 25.96 45.03 -15.35
C ASP A 15 25.89 44.21 -16.68
N LYS A 16 25.50 44.86 -17.80
CA LYS A 16 25.21 44.33 -19.16
C LYS A 16 26.38 43.74 -19.97
N CYS A 17 26.04 42.84 -20.90
CA CYS A 17 26.52 42.96 -22.29
C CYS A 17 25.41 42.55 -23.29
N LEU A 18 25.52 42.99 -24.54
CA LEU A 18 24.47 43.02 -25.58
C LEU A 18 24.91 42.22 -26.83
N GLN A 19 23.92 41.85 -27.67
CA GLN A 19 24.08 41.58 -29.12
C GLN A 19 24.83 40.27 -29.56
N GLN A 20 24.61 39.62 -30.73
CA GLN A 20 23.57 39.75 -31.79
C GLN A 20 23.73 38.68 -32.93
N PHE A 21 22.62 38.28 -33.57
CA PHE A 21 22.40 37.61 -34.90
C PHE A 21 23.15 36.31 -35.35
N GLY A 22 22.44 35.51 -36.19
CA GLY A 22 23.02 34.54 -37.16
C GLY A 22 22.40 33.13 -37.15
N LEU A 23 21.21 32.84 -37.72
CA LEU A 23 20.88 32.50 -39.13
C LEU A 23 21.36 31.14 -39.71
N GLN A 24 20.42 30.47 -40.41
CA GLN A 24 20.54 29.42 -41.46
C GLN A 24 20.66 27.91 -41.10
N GLN A 25 19.50 27.24 -41.21
CA GLN A 25 19.18 26.08 -42.09
C GLN A 25 20.30 25.11 -42.54
N ARG A 26 20.00 23.79 -42.48
CA ARG A 26 19.69 22.96 -43.69
C ARG A 26 19.24 21.51 -43.39
N LYS A 27 18.23 21.08 -44.15
CA LYS A 27 17.98 19.74 -44.78
C LYS A 27 17.83 18.46 -43.92
N SER A 28 16.58 18.01 -43.84
CA SER A 28 16.06 16.70 -44.31
C SER A 28 17.05 15.59 -44.77
N VAL A 29 16.77 14.33 -44.39
CA VAL A 29 16.34 13.23 -45.29
C VAL A 29 15.89 11.99 -44.46
N THR A 30 15.05 11.15 -45.07
CA THR A 30 14.45 9.90 -44.58
C THR A 30 15.42 8.73 -44.40
N ASP A 31 15.14 7.80 -43.47
CA ASP A 31 14.72 6.43 -43.85
C ASP A 31 14.01 5.68 -42.69
N ARG A 32 13.34 4.58 -43.03
CA ARG A 32 12.66 3.62 -42.16
C ARG A 32 13.65 2.59 -41.62
N THR A 33 13.49 2.16 -40.38
CA THR A 33 13.71 0.74 -40.01
C THR A 33 12.99 0.39 -38.71
N ARG A 34 12.34 -0.77 -38.69
CA ARG A 34 11.80 -1.39 -37.47
C ARG A 34 12.93 -2.18 -36.80
N PRO A 35 13.03 -2.20 -35.46
CA PRO A 35 13.61 -3.33 -34.75
C PRO A 35 12.49 -4.33 -34.41
N SER A 36 12.46 -5.46 -35.10
CA SER A 36 11.86 -6.69 -34.60
C SER A 36 12.96 -7.50 -33.92
N CYS A 37 12.90 -7.62 -32.59
CA CYS A 37 13.76 -8.55 -31.85
C CYS A 37 12.98 -9.82 -31.54
N GLU A 38 13.66 -10.95 -31.67
CA GLU A 38 13.07 -12.29 -31.71
C GLU A 38 12.74 -12.82 -30.31
N LEU A 39 11.75 -13.72 -30.24
CA LEU A 39 11.54 -14.57 -29.07
C LEU A 39 12.31 -15.88 -29.26
N GLU A 40 13.24 -16.16 -28.36
CA GLU A 40 13.85 -17.48 -28.14
C GLU A 40 12.93 -18.34 -27.26
N PRO A 41 12.49 -19.54 -27.70
CA PRO A 41 11.88 -20.53 -26.82
C PRO A 41 12.89 -21.63 -26.46
N ALA A 42 13.36 -21.64 -25.21
CA ALA A 42 14.13 -22.76 -24.68
C ALA A 42 13.22 -23.99 -24.48
N VAL A 43 13.38 -25.01 -25.33
CA VAL A 43 12.69 -26.30 -25.23
C VAL A 43 13.61 -27.31 -24.59
N GLU A 44 13.34 -27.69 -23.34
CA GLU A 44 14.07 -28.77 -22.66
C GLU A 44 13.39 -30.12 -22.96
N ARG A 45 14.19 -31.09 -23.42
CA ARG A 45 13.70 -32.41 -23.85
C ARG A 45 13.52 -33.35 -22.66
N CYS A 46 12.38 -34.04 -22.60
CA CYS A 46 12.24 -35.28 -21.86
C CYS A 46 12.30 -36.46 -22.85
N ASP A 47 13.31 -37.32 -22.74
CA ASP A 47 13.42 -38.54 -23.55
C ASP A 47 12.59 -39.70 -22.97
N HIS A 48 12.15 -40.59 -23.87
CA HIS A 48 11.29 -41.74 -23.57
C HIS A 48 12.07 -43.04 -23.33
N THR A 49 11.59 -43.86 -22.39
CA THR A 49 11.55 -45.35 -22.40
C THR A 49 10.79 -45.78 -21.13
N ARG A 50 9.57 -46.37 -21.16
CA ARG A 50 9.18 -47.74 -21.58
C ARG A 50 10.11 -48.78 -20.92
N GLU A 51 9.65 -49.71 -20.08
CA GLU A 51 8.67 -50.77 -20.38
C GLU A 51 7.71 -51.18 -19.24
N ARG A 52 6.85 -52.17 -19.52
CA ARG A 52 5.83 -52.75 -18.61
C ARG A 52 6.40 -53.98 -17.92
N GLU A 53 5.87 -54.34 -16.73
CA GLU A 53 5.28 -55.67 -16.51
C GLU A 53 4.56 -55.80 -15.15
N THR A 54 3.60 -56.72 -15.10
CA THR A 54 2.90 -57.21 -13.90
C THR A 54 2.96 -58.73 -13.90
N PRO A 55 3.06 -59.38 -12.73
CA PRO A 55 2.00 -60.35 -12.43
C PRO A 55 1.52 -60.34 -10.97
N SER A 56 0.63 -61.28 -10.67
CA SER A 56 -0.35 -61.26 -9.58
C SER A 56 -0.14 -62.34 -8.50
N LEU A 57 -0.93 -62.24 -7.42
CA LEU A 57 -1.30 -63.26 -6.42
C LEU A 57 -0.30 -63.61 -5.30
N HIS A 58 -0.72 -63.35 -4.05
CA HIS A 58 -0.98 -64.47 -3.14
C HIS A 58 -2.08 -64.14 -2.13
N LEU A 59 -2.91 -65.15 -1.82
CA LEU A 59 -3.94 -65.11 -0.80
C LEU A 59 -3.39 -65.72 0.50
N SER A 60 -3.79 -65.22 1.68
CA SER A 60 -3.69 -66.01 2.92
C SER A 60 -4.87 -65.72 3.84
N VAL A 61 -5.32 -66.78 4.52
CA VAL A 61 -6.50 -66.81 5.39
C VAL A 61 -6.04 -67.10 6.81
N CYS A 62 -6.52 -66.33 7.79
CA CYS A 62 -6.52 -66.71 9.20
C CYS A 62 -7.86 -66.31 9.83
N ALA A 63 -8.63 -67.29 10.30
CA ALA A 63 -9.79 -67.10 11.16
C ALA A 63 -9.37 -67.28 12.62
N GLY A 64 -10.04 -66.60 13.58
CA GLY A 64 -9.73 -66.80 14.99
C GLY A 64 -10.55 -65.97 15.99
N SER A 65 -11.51 -66.64 16.65
CA SER A 65 -12.11 -66.34 17.96
C SER A 65 -12.76 -64.96 18.23
N GLU A 66 -14.09 -65.01 18.41
CA GLU A 66 -14.88 -64.01 19.12
C GLU A 66 -14.60 -64.06 20.64
N THR A 67 -14.65 -62.91 21.33
CA THR A 67 -14.99 -62.86 22.76
C THR A 67 -15.86 -61.65 23.10
N HIS A 68 -16.88 -61.88 23.91
CA HIS A 68 -17.92 -60.93 24.34
C HIS A 68 -17.36 -59.81 25.25
N ALA A 69 -17.59 -58.53 24.93
CA ALA A 69 -17.43 -57.42 25.89
C ALA A 69 -18.33 -56.20 25.60
N ARG A 70 -19.52 -56.20 26.23
CA ARG A 70 -20.31 -55.06 26.73
C ARG A 70 -20.30 -53.73 25.92
N ASN A 71 -21.41 -53.50 25.21
CA ASN A 71 -21.86 -52.17 24.79
C ASN A 71 -21.87 -51.18 25.97
N THR A 72 -21.09 -50.09 25.87
CA THR A 72 -21.28 -48.89 26.67
C THR A 72 -21.25 -47.67 25.75
N ALA A 73 -22.42 -47.23 25.29
CA ALA A 73 -22.54 -46.13 24.35
C ALA A 73 -22.28 -44.78 25.03
N VAL A 74 -21.00 -44.37 25.11
CA VAL A 74 -20.64 -43.00 25.47
C VAL A 74 -21.06 -42.09 24.31
N LYS A 75 -22.17 -41.36 24.49
CA LYS A 75 -22.58 -40.28 23.60
C LYS A 75 -21.56 -39.14 23.70
N HIS A 76 -20.50 -39.21 22.91
CA HIS A 76 -19.69 -38.04 22.62
C HIS A 76 -20.58 -37.03 21.89
N ASN A 77 -20.98 -35.97 22.60
CA ASN A 77 -21.57 -34.79 21.99
C ASN A 77 -20.53 -34.19 21.04
N LEU A 78 -20.60 -34.58 19.77
CA LEU A 78 -19.97 -33.88 18.66
C LEU A 78 -20.67 -32.53 18.52
N GLY A 79 -20.28 -31.59 19.38
CA GLY A 79 -20.64 -30.19 19.24
C GLY A 79 -20.09 -29.70 17.91
N CYS A 80 -20.97 -29.57 16.91
CA CYS A 80 -20.65 -28.95 15.64
C CYS A 80 -20.35 -27.47 15.91
N SER A 81 -19.08 -27.17 16.21
CA SER A 81 -18.58 -25.80 16.24
C SER A 81 -18.56 -25.29 14.81
N THR A 82 -19.71 -24.77 14.35
CA THR A 82 -19.80 -24.00 13.11
C THR A 82 -18.65 -23.00 13.10
N PRO A 83 -17.84 -22.92 12.03
CA PRO A 83 -16.73 -21.98 11.98
C PRO A 83 -17.30 -20.58 12.17
N LYS A 84 -17.01 -19.99 13.33
CA LYS A 84 -17.46 -18.64 13.68
C LYS A 84 -16.87 -17.73 12.61
N ALA A 85 -17.73 -17.17 11.75
CA ALA A 85 -17.27 -16.30 10.67
C ALA A 85 -16.38 -15.23 11.28
N LYS A 86 -15.08 -15.26 10.94
CA LYS A 86 -14.10 -14.32 11.49
C LYS A 86 -14.50 -12.96 10.93
N MET A 87 -15.18 -12.15 11.73
CA MET A 87 -15.57 -10.81 11.30
C MET A 87 -14.30 -10.07 10.87
N PRO A 88 -14.35 -9.25 9.80
CA PRO A 88 -13.22 -8.43 9.42
C PRO A 88 -12.81 -7.58 10.62
N GLU A 89 -11.51 -7.54 10.88
CA GLU A 89 -10.95 -6.81 12.00
C GLU A 89 -10.98 -5.31 11.67
N THR A 90 -11.61 -4.48 12.50
CA THR A 90 -11.73 -3.03 12.23
C THR A 90 -10.53 -2.27 12.78
N ALA A 91 -10.26 -1.08 12.24
CA ALA A 91 -9.19 -0.24 12.76
C ALA A 91 -9.38 0.17 14.23
N GLU A 92 -10.62 0.30 14.72
CA GLU A 92 -10.87 0.55 16.15
C GLU A 92 -10.43 -0.64 17.01
N ALA A 93 -10.71 -1.86 16.57
CA ALA A 93 -10.30 -3.09 17.27
C ALA A 93 -8.76 -3.22 17.30
N VAL A 94 -8.10 -3.03 16.16
CA VAL A 94 -6.63 -3.05 16.07
C VAL A 94 -6.01 -1.93 16.93
N SER A 95 -6.50 -0.69 16.80
CA SER A 95 -5.99 0.46 17.56
C SER A 95 -6.14 0.28 19.09
N ALA A 96 -7.18 -0.42 19.55
CA ALA A 96 -7.36 -0.75 20.96
C ALA A 96 -6.28 -1.69 21.51
N THR A 97 -5.66 -2.54 20.68
CA THR A 97 -4.54 -3.41 21.09
C THR A 97 -3.22 -2.64 21.26
N LEU A 98 -3.07 -1.50 20.59
CA LEU A 98 -1.84 -0.70 20.60
C LEU A 98 -1.71 0.06 21.92
N THR A 99 -0.76 -0.32 22.77
CA THR A 99 -0.50 0.30 24.07
C THR A 99 0.21 1.65 23.98
N THR A 100 0.89 1.93 22.87
CA THR A 100 1.67 3.16 22.66
C THR A 100 0.79 4.41 22.61
N ASN A 101 1.35 5.55 23.04
CA ASN A 101 0.64 6.83 23.04
C ASN A 101 0.62 7.54 21.67
N ARG A 102 1.47 7.13 20.72
CA ARG A 102 1.48 7.60 19.33
C ARG A 102 1.49 6.43 18.36
N ASN A 103 0.40 6.27 17.63
CA ASN A 103 0.25 5.30 16.56
C ASN A 103 -0.71 5.82 15.49
N CYS A 104 -0.68 5.15 14.34
CA CYS A 104 -1.56 5.38 13.21
C CYS A 104 -2.07 4.01 12.72
N THR A 105 -3.36 3.77 12.82
CA THR A 105 -4.02 2.56 12.28
C THR A 105 -4.77 2.95 11.02
N ILE A 106 -4.59 2.21 9.93
CA ILE A 106 -5.18 2.51 8.62
C ILE A 106 -6.11 1.36 8.23
N GLU A 107 -7.38 1.67 8.02
CA GLU A 107 -8.38 0.81 7.40
C GLU A 107 -8.46 1.15 5.92
N ILE A 108 -8.29 0.16 5.04
CA ILE A 108 -8.27 0.32 3.58
C ILE A 108 -9.41 -0.50 2.98
N SER A 109 -10.48 0.18 2.58
CA SER A 109 -11.64 -0.40 1.89
C SER A 109 -11.50 -0.22 0.38
N ASN A 110 -11.20 -1.30 -0.33
CA ASN A 110 -11.15 -1.28 -1.79
C ASN A 110 -12.56 -1.54 -2.36
N VAL A 111 -13.33 -0.47 -2.63
CA VAL A 111 -14.69 -0.54 -3.18
C VAL A 111 -14.70 -0.56 -4.72
N THR A 112 -13.53 -0.62 -5.36
CA THR A 112 -13.42 -0.76 -6.82
C THR A 112 -13.83 -2.16 -7.29
N ALA A 113 -14.35 -2.26 -8.51
CA ALA A 113 -14.64 -3.52 -9.20
C ALA A 113 -13.46 -4.04 -10.04
N ASN A 114 -12.54 -3.14 -10.43
CA ASN A 114 -11.50 -3.43 -11.42
C ASN A 114 -10.06 -3.32 -10.91
N HIS A 115 -9.83 -2.62 -9.79
CA HIS A 115 -8.49 -2.39 -9.24
C HIS A 115 -8.19 -3.34 -8.08
N ILE A 116 -6.98 -3.89 -8.06
CA ILE A 116 -6.43 -4.67 -6.96
C ILE A 116 -5.20 -3.94 -6.46
N LEU A 117 -5.12 -3.66 -5.16
CA LEU A 117 -3.92 -3.09 -4.57
C LEU A 117 -2.92 -4.22 -4.32
N ILE A 118 -1.71 -4.12 -4.87
CA ILE A 118 -0.62 -5.09 -4.71
C ILE A 118 0.68 -4.39 -4.32
N ASN A 119 1.73 -5.18 -3.99
CA ASN A 119 3.09 -4.67 -3.78
C ASN A 119 3.15 -3.50 -2.77
N PRO A 120 2.66 -3.67 -1.52
CA PRO A 120 2.77 -2.65 -0.50
C PRO A 120 4.22 -2.28 -0.24
N LYS A 121 4.50 -0.98 -0.17
CA LYS A 121 5.78 -0.45 0.29
C LYS A 121 5.53 0.56 1.40
N VAL A 122 6.45 0.60 2.35
CA VAL A 122 6.39 1.48 3.52
C VAL A 122 7.73 2.18 3.66
N TYR A 123 7.69 3.50 3.79
CA TYR A 123 8.79 4.33 4.25
C TYR A 123 8.38 4.97 5.59
N MET A 124 9.14 4.70 6.65
CA MET A 124 8.94 5.36 7.94
C MET A 124 10.00 6.45 8.12
N SER A 125 9.56 7.68 8.35
CA SER A 125 10.44 8.75 8.81
C SER A 125 10.65 8.72 10.33
N SER A 126 9.71 8.13 11.07
CA SER A 126 9.80 7.96 12.52
C SER A 126 8.81 6.89 13.00
N GLY A 127 9.24 6.01 13.92
CA GLY A 127 8.49 4.81 14.27
C GLY A 127 8.65 3.67 13.24
N PHE A 128 7.87 2.62 13.43
CA PHE A 128 7.92 1.39 12.62
C PHE A 128 6.52 0.85 12.27
N SER A 129 6.47 -0.08 11.32
CA SER A 129 5.27 -0.82 10.97
C SER A 129 5.05 -1.97 11.97
N HIS A 130 3.95 -1.91 12.73
CA HIS A 130 3.63 -2.88 13.77
C HIS A 130 2.74 -4.01 13.23
N HIS A 131 1.66 -3.66 12.54
CA HIS A 131 0.90 -4.60 11.71
C HIS A 131 1.17 -4.21 10.25
N PRO A 132 1.92 -5.02 9.48
CA PRO A 132 2.32 -4.67 8.13
C PRO A 132 1.10 -4.61 7.18
N PRO A 133 1.14 -3.77 6.13
CA PRO A 133 0.09 -3.72 5.13
C PRO A 133 -0.06 -5.06 4.40
N GLN A 134 -1.30 -5.48 4.15
CA GLN A 134 -1.56 -6.76 3.49
C GLN A 134 -0.95 -6.79 2.07
N PRO A 135 -0.29 -7.90 1.65
CA PRO A 135 0.37 -7.99 0.34
C PRO A 135 -0.56 -7.77 -0.87
N THR A 136 -1.86 -7.99 -0.70
CA THR A 136 -2.87 -7.83 -1.75
C THR A 136 -4.23 -7.49 -1.14
N ILE A 137 -4.85 -6.40 -1.61
CA ILE A 137 -6.23 -6.02 -1.23
C ILE A 137 -7.09 -6.11 -2.49
N ARG A 138 -7.93 -7.15 -2.55
CA ARG A 138 -8.82 -7.40 -3.69
C ARG A 138 -10.01 -6.43 -3.69
N THR A 139 -10.68 -6.38 -4.83
CA THR A 139 -11.96 -5.68 -5.03
C THR A 139 -12.99 -6.13 -3.99
N ASN A 140 -13.70 -5.19 -3.38
CA ASN A 140 -14.65 -5.37 -2.28
C ASN A 140 -14.07 -6.00 -1.00
N MET A 141 -12.77 -5.86 -0.75
CA MET A 141 -12.14 -6.24 0.51
C MET A 141 -11.77 -5.01 1.35
N THR A 142 -11.82 -5.17 2.67
CA THR A 142 -11.30 -4.20 3.64
C THR A 142 -10.20 -4.87 4.45
N GLU A 143 -9.04 -4.20 4.56
CA GLU A 143 -7.88 -4.70 5.30
C GLU A 143 -7.34 -3.60 6.22
N VAL A 144 -6.68 -4.00 7.31
CA VAL A 144 -6.13 -3.07 8.32
C VAL A 144 -4.62 -3.24 8.47
N CYS A 145 -3.92 -2.13 8.65
CA CYS A 145 -2.51 -2.10 9.04
C CYS A 145 -2.26 -1.03 10.11
N SER A 146 -1.11 -1.06 10.79
CA SER A 146 -0.81 -0.07 11.82
C SER A 146 0.68 0.21 12.00
N PHE A 147 0.97 1.46 12.33
CA PHE A 147 2.30 2.03 12.52
C PHE A 147 2.38 2.67 13.90
N THR A 148 3.51 2.55 14.59
CA THR A 148 3.69 3.04 15.95
C THR A 148 5.02 3.75 16.12
N LYS A 149 5.12 4.67 17.09
CA LYS A 149 6.40 5.24 17.53
C LYS A 149 7.36 4.15 18.01
N ASP A 150 8.65 4.46 17.99
CA ASP A 150 9.70 3.66 18.64
C ASP A 150 9.55 3.69 20.16
N ASP A 151 9.98 2.67 20.89
CA ASP A 151 9.86 2.65 22.36
C ASP A 151 10.81 3.65 23.04
N ASN A 152 10.39 4.18 24.19
CA ASN A 152 11.17 5.08 25.07
C ASN A 152 11.69 6.40 24.46
N THR A 153 11.34 6.73 23.22
CA THR A 153 11.67 7.99 22.56
C THR A 153 10.53 9.03 22.65
N ALA A 154 10.85 10.32 22.48
CA ALA A 154 9.87 11.40 22.32
C ALA A 154 9.45 11.58 20.84
N THR A 155 9.25 10.48 20.10
CA THR A 155 8.93 10.49 18.66
C THR A 155 7.46 10.14 18.36
N GLY A 156 7.04 10.44 17.14
CA GLY A 156 5.69 10.16 16.64
C GLY A 156 5.62 8.86 15.82
N ALA A 157 4.48 8.64 15.16
CA ALA A 157 4.33 7.64 14.10
C ALA A 157 4.18 8.40 12.77
N VAL A 158 5.21 8.39 11.93
CA VAL A 158 5.31 9.26 10.76
C VAL A 158 5.88 8.50 9.57
N GLY A 159 5.13 8.44 8.48
CA GLY A 159 5.53 7.65 7.32
C GLY A 159 4.67 7.85 6.08
N LEU A 160 5.00 7.02 5.10
CA LEU A 160 4.41 6.93 3.79
C LEU A 160 4.19 5.45 3.48
N MET A 161 3.00 5.11 3.00
CA MET A 161 2.67 3.80 2.47
C MET A 161 2.21 3.95 1.03
N THR A 162 2.60 3.01 0.17
CA THR A 162 2.14 2.98 -1.22
C THR A 162 1.71 1.59 -1.65
N TYR A 163 0.75 1.52 -2.58
CA TYR A 163 0.29 0.30 -3.22
C TYR A 163 0.25 0.48 -4.73
N ASP A 164 0.68 -0.54 -5.46
CA ASP A 164 0.55 -0.62 -6.92
C ASP A 164 -0.91 -0.90 -7.30
N LEU A 165 -1.47 -0.09 -8.21
CA LEU A 165 -2.85 -0.18 -8.68
C LEU A 165 -2.92 -1.12 -9.88
N TYR A 166 -3.10 -2.40 -9.61
CA TYR A 166 -3.20 -3.41 -10.65
C TYR A 166 -4.62 -3.45 -11.23
N HIS A 167 -4.74 -3.09 -12.51
CA HIS A 167 -6.00 -3.17 -13.27
C HIS A 167 -6.05 -4.46 -14.09
N LYS A 168 -7.16 -5.21 -14.04
CA LYS A 168 -7.26 -6.55 -14.67
C LYS A 168 -6.98 -6.60 -16.18
N SER A 169 -7.15 -5.48 -16.90
CA SER A 169 -6.96 -5.40 -18.36
C SER A 169 -5.77 -4.53 -18.82
N ARG A 170 -4.95 -4.00 -17.90
CA ARG A 170 -3.84 -3.09 -18.22
C ARG A 170 -2.62 -3.35 -17.34
N SER A 171 -1.44 -2.94 -17.80
CA SER A 171 -0.26 -2.89 -16.94
C SER A 171 -0.47 -1.87 -15.81
N CYS A 172 0.08 -2.16 -14.63
CA CYS A 172 0.02 -1.27 -13.47
C CYS A 172 0.90 -0.03 -13.72
N THR A 173 0.34 1.06 -14.24
CA THR A 173 1.08 2.32 -14.47
C THR A 173 1.04 3.27 -13.27
N GLU A 174 0.12 3.06 -12.34
CA GLU A 174 -0.17 3.97 -11.23
C GLU A 174 0.03 3.29 -9.86
N ARG A 175 0.29 4.11 -8.84
CA ARG A 175 0.55 3.71 -7.46
C ARG A 175 -0.19 4.65 -6.53
N MET A 176 -1.08 4.11 -5.70
CA MET A 176 -1.69 4.87 -4.60
C MET A 176 -0.61 5.22 -3.57
N ALA A 177 -0.65 6.44 -3.04
CA ALA A 177 0.24 6.91 -1.98
C ALA A 177 -0.55 7.52 -0.82
N VAL A 178 -0.18 7.15 0.41
CA VAL A 178 -0.81 7.59 1.67
C VAL A 178 0.31 8.02 2.62
N MET A 179 0.47 9.32 2.82
CA MET A 179 1.38 9.89 3.81
C MET A 179 0.60 10.27 5.06
N PHE A 180 1.12 9.86 6.22
CA PHE A 180 0.55 10.18 7.53
C PHE A 180 1.63 10.68 8.48
N SER A 181 1.27 11.63 9.32
CA SER A 181 2.11 12.11 10.41
C SER A 181 1.29 12.29 11.68
N VAL A 182 1.69 11.58 12.73
CA VAL A 182 1.13 11.66 14.08
C VAL A 182 2.27 12.09 15.03
N PRO A 183 2.45 13.40 15.27
CA PRO A 183 3.59 13.93 16.00
C PRO A 183 3.55 13.58 17.50
N PHE A 184 4.70 13.60 18.17
CA PHE A 184 4.72 13.41 19.63
C PHE A 184 4.03 14.58 20.36
N ASP A 185 4.38 15.83 20.05
CA ASP A 185 3.80 17.00 20.70
C ASP A 185 2.64 17.61 19.89
N HIS A 186 1.41 17.46 20.41
CA HIS A 186 0.18 18.00 19.81
C HIS A 186 -0.08 19.48 20.16
N ASN A 187 0.72 20.07 21.07
CA ASN A 187 0.67 21.50 21.37
C ASN A 187 1.31 22.31 20.23
N LEU A 188 2.45 21.81 19.70
CA LEU A 188 3.21 22.44 18.63
C LEU A 188 2.80 22.00 17.23
N TYR A 189 2.39 20.74 17.06
CA TYR A 189 2.09 20.15 15.76
C TYR A 189 0.69 19.52 15.71
N LYS A 190 0.15 19.34 14.50
CA LYS A 190 -1.11 18.64 14.25
C LYS A 190 -0.87 17.39 13.42
N ASN A 191 -1.76 16.41 13.58
CA ASN A 191 -1.83 15.26 12.69
C ASN A 191 -1.97 15.75 11.25
N ARG A 192 -1.30 15.10 10.30
CA ARG A 192 -1.32 15.50 8.88
C ARG A 192 -1.48 14.29 7.99
N LEU A 193 -2.33 14.41 6.98
CA LEU A 193 -2.67 13.38 6.01
C LEU A 193 -2.43 13.92 4.60
N ALA A 194 -1.87 13.09 3.72
CA ALA A 194 -1.98 13.29 2.29
C ALA A 194 -2.29 11.97 1.59
N VAL A 195 -3.19 12.01 0.63
CA VAL A 195 -3.56 10.86 -0.21
C VAL A 195 -3.47 11.25 -1.68
N GLY A 196 -3.06 10.30 -2.51
CA GLY A 196 -2.79 10.57 -3.91
C GLY A 196 -2.61 9.33 -4.75
N VAL A 197 -2.45 9.56 -6.05
CA VAL A 197 -2.04 8.55 -7.02
C VAL A 197 -0.88 9.12 -7.83
N VAL A 198 0.21 8.38 -7.86
CA VAL A 198 1.47 8.75 -8.52
C VAL A 198 1.85 7.70 -9.55
N GLU A 199 2.76 8.04 -10.46
CA GLU A 199 3.33 7.06 -11.39
C GLU A 199 4.04 5.92 -10.62
N GLN A 200 3.91 4.68 -11.10
CA GLN A 200 4.55 3.50 -10.49
C GLN A 200 6.09 3.60 -10.43
N SER A 201 6.68 4.42 -11.31
CA SER A 201 8.10 4.80 -11.34
C SER A 201 8.57 5.46 -10.03
N ARG A 202 7.67 6.14 -9.30
CA ARG A 202 8.00 6.88 -8.08
C ARG A 202 8.16 5.93 -6.90
N ALA A 203 9.38 5.88 -6.36
CA ALA A 203 9.71 5.06 -5.21
C ALA A 203 8.95 5.50 -3.94
N CYS A 204 8.66 4.55 -3.05
CA CYS A 204 8.19 4.81 -1.70
C CYS A 204 9.41 5.12 -0.83
N ASP A 205 9.83 6.38 -0.83
CA ASP A 205 11.07 6.82 -0.19
C ASP A 205 10.90 8.17 0.52
N LYS A 206 12.01 8.69 1.07
CA LYS A 206 12.06 10.00 1.71
C LYS A 206 11.67 11.15 0.77
N ALA A 207 12.03 11.09 -0.52
CA ALA A 207 11.76 12.17 -1.46
C ALA A 207 10.27 12.29 -1.79
N LEU A 208 9.57 11.17 -1.96
CA LEU A 208 8.11 11.15 -2.07
C LEU A 208 7.44 11.59 -0.76
N TYR A 209 7.94 11.14 0.40
CA TYR A 209 7.42 11.56 1.71
C TYR A 209 7.55 13.08 1.92
N ASP A 210 8.75 13.66 1.72
CA ASP A 210 9.01 15.10 1.87
C ASP A 210 8.07 15.91 0.96
N GLN A 211 7.95 15.53 -0.32
CA GLN A 211 7.04 16.20 -1.25
C GLN A 211 5.58 16.13 -0.76
N MET A 212 5.11 14.97 -0.30
CA MET A 212 3.75 14.83 0.21
C MET A 212 3.55 15.58 1.52
N TYR A 213 4.58 15.78 2.35
CA TYR A 213 4.47 16.43 3.67
C TYR A 213 4.52 17.97 3.63
N ASP A 214 5.50 18.56 2.94
CA ASP A 214 5.70 20.01 2.85
C ASP A 214 5.91 20.55 1.43
N GLY A 215 6.07 19.66 0.44
CA GLY A 215 6.30 20.01 -0.95
C GLY A 215 5.29 21.03 -1.50
N LYS A 216 5.82 22.00 -2.25
CA LYS A 216 5.08 23.09 -2.89
C LYS A 216 4.24 22.63 -4.09
N ASN A 217 4.70 21.60 -4.80
CA ASN A 217 3.98 21.02 -5.93
C ASN A 217 3.08 19.86 -5.44
N GLN A 218 1.77 20.14 -5.39
CA GLN A 218 0.72 19.19 -5.02
C GLN A 218 0.15 18.39 -6.22
N SER A 219 0.90 18.30 -7.34
CA SER A 219 0.54 17.36 -8.41
C SER A 219 0.65 15.91 -7.92
N GLY A 220 -0.40 15.12 -8.18
CA GLY A 220 -0.48 13.70 -7.80
C GLY A 220 -1.10 13.40 -6.42
N PHE A 221 -1.42 14.41 -5.60
CA PHE A 221 -1.99 14.18 -4.26
C PHE A 221 -2.76 15.39 -3.72
N THR A 222 -3.56 15.19 -2.68
CA THR A 222 -4.10 16.28 -1.85
C THR A 222 -3.62 16.08 -0.41
N ARG A 223 -3.36 17.18 0.30
CA ARG A 223 -2.87 17.21 1.69
C ARG A 223 -3.79 18.06 2.56
N ALA A 224 -4.08 17.60 3.77
CA ALA A 224 -4.76 18.37 4.81
C ALA A 224 -4.15 18.12 6.19
N GLU A 225 -4.38 19.05 7.12
CA GLU A 225 -4.22 18.79 8.54
C GLU A 225 -5.45 18.04 9.04
N ALA A 226 -5.25 17.00 9.83
CA ALA A 226 -6.30 16.07 10.21
C ALA A 226 -7.18 16.66 11.32
N SER A 227 -8.32 17.21 10.92
CA SER A 227 -9.40 17.72 11.76
C SER A 227 -10.48 16.66 12.08
N GLY A 228 -10.39 15.45 11.52
CA GLY A 228 -11.51 14.51 11.39
C GLY A 228 -12.31 14.68 10.10
N SER A 229 -12.05 15.72 9.30
CA SER A 229 -12.71 15.95 8.01
C SER A 229 -12.21 15.01 6.91
N GLY A 230 -13.03 14.86 5.87
CA GLY A 230 -12.69 14.11 4.66
C GLY A 230 -11.68 14.81 3.75
N LEU A 231 -10.83 14.03 3.11
CA LEU A 231 -9.85 14.39 2.10
C LEU A 231 -10.11 13.52 0.86
N VAL A 232 -10.16 14.12 -0.33
CA VAL A 232 -10.44 13.40 -1.58
C VAL A 232 -9.40 13.77 -2.62
N TYR A 233 -8.84 12.75 -3.28
CA TYR A 233 -8.02 12.91 -4.48
C TYR A 233 -8.68 12.13 -5.63
N GLN A 234 -8.83 12.76 -6.80
CA GLN A 234 -9.56 12.20 -7.93
C GLN A 234 -8.64 12.04 -9.14
N THR A 235 -8.60 10.84 -9.74
CA THR A 235 -7.90 10.59 -11.01
C THR A 235 -8.89 10.58 -12.18
N ARG A 236 -8.51 9.96 -13.30
CA ARG A 236 -9.44 9.64 -14.40
C ARG A 236 -10.18 8.32 -14.19
N GLU A 237 -9.59 7.38 -13.46
CA GLU A 237 -10.08 6.00 -13.35
C GLU A 237 -10.63 5.68 -11.94
N LEU A 238 -10.16 6.39 -10.89
CA LEU A 238 -10.62 6.18 -9.51
C LEU A 238 -10.58 7.45 -8.64
N ASP A 239 -11.37 7.42 -7.57
CA ASP A 239 -11.35 8.37 -6.46
C ASP A 239 -10.70 7.71 -5.23
N VAL A 240 -9.74 8.38 -4.59
CA VAL A 240 -9.20 8.02 -3.27
C VAL A 240 -9.81 8.96 -2.23
N ARG A 241 -10.52 8.42 -1.24
CA ARG A 241 -11.18 9.18 -0.18
C ARG A 241 -10.64 8.75 1.17
N ALA A 242 -10.36 9.70 2.06
CA ALA A 242 -9.80 9.41 3.36
C ALA A 242 -10.30 10.33 4.46
N THR A 243 -10.37 9.83 5.68
CA THR A 243 -10.52 10.63 6.91
C THR A 243 -9.39 10.28 7.87
N MET A 244 -9.00 11.21 8.75
CA MET A 244 -8.02 10.95 9.80
C MET A 244 -8.43 11.66 11.10
N SER A 245 -8.45 10.92 12.21
CA SER A 245 -8.70 11.50 13.53
C SER A 245 -7.54 12.40 14.01
N SER A 246 -7.85 13.44 14.77
CA SER A 246 -6.89 14.43 15.30
C SER A 246 -6.13 14.00 16.56
N ILE A 247 -6.40 12.80 17.09
CA ILE A 247 -5.84 12.28 18.35
C ILE A 247 -4.51 11.52 18.14
N GLY A 248 -3.77 11.28 19.23
CA GLY A 248 -2.46 10.61 19.18
C GLY A 248 -2.51 9.10 18.86
N LYS A 249 -3.62 8.42 19.13
CA LYS A 249 -3.90 7.09 18.58
C LYS A 249 -4.74 7.27 17.31
N ALA A 250 -4.09 7.67 16.23
CA ALA A 250 -4.80 8.09 15.03
C ALA A 250 -5.41 6.89 14.30
N ILE A 251 -6.65 7.04 13.84
CA ILE A 251 -7.27 6.14 12.86
C ILE A 251 -7.43 6.89 11.54
N ILE A 252 -7.01 6.24 10.46
CA ILE A 252 -7.29 6.63 9.07
C ILE A 252 -8.28 5.62 8.51
N LYS A 253 -9.39 6.10 7.94
CA LYS A 253 -10.25 5.28 7.07
C LYS A 253 -10.06 5.74 5.64
N LEU A 254 -9.67 4.82 4.78
CA LEU A 254 -9.31 5.05 3.38
C LEU A 254 -10.21 4.19 2.49
N GLU A 255 -10.83 4.82 1.50
CA GLU A 255 -11.73 4.15 0.56
C GLU A 255 -11.28 4.44 -0.88
N LEU A 256 -11.26 3.41 -1.71
CA LEU A 256 -11.03 3.54 -3.16
C LEU A 256 -12.33 3.23 -3.91
N TYR A 257 -12.75 4.14 -4.77
CA TYR A 257 -13.92 3.97 -5.63
C TYR A 257 -13.51 4.06 -7.10
N ASP A 258 -14.08 3.22 -7.97
CA ASP A 258 -13.99 3.47 -9.41
C ASP A 258 -14.66 4.80 -9.74
N LYS A 259 -14.12 5.55 -10.71
CA LYS A 259 -14.71 6.83 -11.09
C LYS A 259 -16.04 6.59 -11.80
N MET A 260 -17.13 7.03 -11.19
CA MET A 260 -18.46 7.02 -11.81
C MET A 260 -18.40 7.87 -13.09
N GLY A 261 -18.70 7.24 -14.23
CA GLY A 261 -18.69 7.90 -15.53
C GLY A 261 -19.71 9.05 -15.60
N HIS A 262 -19.34 10.11 -16.30
CA HIS A 262 -20.23 11.15 -16.81
C HIS A 262 -20.55 10.88 -18.27
#